data_AF-A0A651F247-F1
#
_entry.id   AF-A0A651F247-F1
#
_cell.length_a   1.000
_cell.length_b   1.000
_cell.length_c   1.000
_cell.angle_alpha   90.00
_cell.angle_beta   90.00
_cell.angle_gamma   90.00
#
_symmetry.space_group_name_H-M   'P 1'
#
loop_
_entity.id
_entity.type
_entity.pdbx_description
1 polymer ?
#
loop_
_entity_poly.entity_id
_entity_poly.type
_entity_poly.pdbx_seq_one_letter_code
_entity_poly.pdbx_strand_id
1 'polypeptide(L)'
;MTKPSVQLEQLVQTIQKQLAPQAEVLHNVKMQGRLSGKDRQVDVLVREKVGQYDINIVIECKDYKRPIDVTGVEKFSGLLNDVGAQKGVLVCPAGFSKTAKDRAKGLQIDLYSPFDTNAHKWQVSAAMPAVCNFKSVAISFSVRMSAPLPFRMLPNFFSENIVYDMERKELGTCYSKIVERWNNGEFSNLSASMETRVDIFGDKEVQADNGYNMLCPLELTAELYIREQLYSGQMPIPKISGFKDEMTGKVITNAFAVGLLDPNEISEQWTEIKNIGELKVEPVIQLQGIVCWDADARIMLPF
;
A
#
# COMPACT_ATOMS: atom_id res chain seq x y z
N MET A 1 20.70 19.30 -25.64
CA MET A 1 20.34 18.31 -24.60
C MET A 1 21.13 18.62 -23.34
N THR A 2 20.49 18.61 -22.17
CA THR A 2 21.15 18.79 -20.86
C THR A 2 22.12 17.63 -20.60
N LYS A 3 23.28 17.90 -20.00
CA LYS A 3 24.25 16.85 -19.66
C LYS A 3 23.66 15.91 -18.59
N PRO A 4 23.93 14.59 -18.64
CA PRO A 4 23.46 13.65 -17.62
C PRO A 4 23.85 14.03 -16.18
N SER A 5 25.03 14.60 -15.95
CA SER A 5 25.42 15.06 -14.61
C SER A 5 24.47 16.14 -14.08
N VAL A 6 24.14 17.13 -14.91
CA VAL A 6 23.21 18.22 -14.53
C VAL A 6 21.79 17.70 -14.32
N GLN A 7 21.36 16.69 -15.09
CA GLN A 7 20.07 16.03 -14.85
C GLN A 7 20.04 15.31 -13.49
N LEU A 8 21.16 14.76 -13.02
CA LEU A 8 21.25 14.12 -11.70
C LEU A 8 21.13 15.17 -10.62
N GLU A 9 21.87 16.27 -10.76
CA GLU A 9 21.84 17.41 -9.82
C GLU A 9 20.41 17.96 -9.69
N GLN A 10 19.69 18.11 -10.80
CA GLN A 10 18.29 18.54 -10.83
C GLN A 10 17.32 17.52 -10.19
N LEU A 11 17.54 16.22 -10.42
CA LEU A 11 16.76 15.16 -9.77
C LEU A 11 16.95 15.20 -8.25
N VAL A 12 18.20 15.28 -7.79
CA VAL A 12 18.55 15.38 -6.36
C VAL A 12 17.95 16.64 -5.73
N GLN A 13 18.00 17.78 -6.42
CA GLN A 13 17.34 19.01 -5.97
C GLN A 13 15.82 18.80 -5.82
N THR A 14 15.20 18.13 -6.79
CA THR A 14 13.75 17.86 -6.80
C THR A 14 13.35 16.96 -5.64
N ILE A 15 14.08 15.86 -5.43
CA ILE A 15 13.86 14.95 -4.30
C ILE A 15 14.00 15.72 -2.97
N GLN A 16 15.04 16.56 -2.82
CA GLN A 16 15.22 17.33 -1.58
C GLN A 16 14.11 18.35 -1.33
N LYS A 17 13.62 19.03 -2.36
CA LYS A 17 12.47 19.93 -2.23
C LYS A 17 11.20 19.20 -1.76
N GLN A 18 11.01 17.94 -2.19
CA GLN A 18 9.89 17.12 -1.74
C GLN A 18 10.04 16.68 -0.29
N LEU A 19 11.26 16.29 0.12
CA LEU A 19 11.55 15.85 1.49
C LEU A 19 11.54 17.00 2.51
N ALA A 20 12.01 18.18 2.12
CA ALA A 20 12.10 19.36 2.98
C ALA A 20 11.45 20.59 2.31
N PRO A 21 10.11 20.66 2.23
CA PRO A 21 9.40 21.70 1.48
C PRO A 21 9.58 23.12 2.06
N GLN A 22 9.99 23.23 3.32
CA GLN A 22 10.24 24.52 3.98
C GLN A 22 11.70 24.99 3.87
N ALA A 23 12.60 24.11 3.43
CA ALA A 23 14.01 24.45 3.28
C ALA A 23 14.27 25.15 1.94
N GLU A 24 15.26 26.05 1.91
CA GLU A 24 15.72 26.66 0.68
C GLU A 24 16.67 25.67 -0.03
N VAL A 25 16.23 25.09 -1.14
CA VAL A 25 17.03 24.10 -1.91
C VAL A 25 17.49 24.70 -3.24
N LEU A 26 18.75 25.08 -3.29
CA LEU A 26 19.40 25.75 -4.42
C LEU A 26 20.26 24.77 -5.22
N HIS A 27 20.36 24.99 -6.53
CA HIS A 27 21.14 24.17 -7.45
C HIS A 27 22.23 25.00 -8.12
N ASN A 28 23.41 24.41 -8.33
CA ASN A 28 24.58 25.02 -8.95
C ASN A 28 24.99 26.36 -8.32
N VAL A 29 25.26 26.33 -7.01
CA VAL A 29 25.62 27.50 -6.20
C VAL A 29 27.13 27.65 -6.15
N LYS A 30 27.64 28.88 -6.21
CA LYS A 30 29.04 29.18 -5.87
C LYS A 30 29.13 29.65 -4.43
N MET A 31 29.98 29.00 -3.65
CA MET A 31 30.30 29.39 -2.28
C MET A 31 31.76 29.80 -2.19
N GLN A 32 32.04 30.90 -1.52
CA GLN A 32 33.39 31.36 -1.26
C GLN A 32 34.10 30.38 -0.32
N GLY A 33 35.22 29.80 -0.76
CA GLY A 33 36.06 28.94 0.07
C GLY A 33 36.76 29.74 1.17
N ARG A 34 36.53 29.36 2.43
CA ARG A 34 37.10 29.99 3.62
C ARG A 34 38.59 29.69 3.82
N LEU A 35 39.06 28.56 3.29
CA LEU A 35 40.46 28.15 3.38
C LEU A 35 41.23 28.48 2.10
N SER A 36 40.61 28.25 0.94
CA SER A 36 41.25 28.43 -0.36
C SER A 36 41.14 29.85 -0.92
N GLY A 37 40.18 30.66 -0.45
CA GLY A 37 39.88 31.98 -1.01
C GLY A 37 39.29 31.93 -2.43
N LYS A 38 38.91 30.76 -2.94
CA LYS A 38 38.33 30.59 -4.28
C LYS A 38 36.85 30.25 -4.20
N ASP A 39 36.09 30.65 -5.22
CA ASP A 39 34.74 30.15 -5.42
C ASP A 39 34.75 28.64 -5.66
N ARG A 40 33.97 27.93 -4.85
CA ARG A 40 33.71 26.50 -4.96
C ARG A 40 32.30 26.30 -5.48
N GLN A 41 32.15 25.55 -6.57
CA GLN A 41 30.83 25.12 -7.03
C GLN A 41 30.29 24.03 -6.09
N VAL A 42 29.01 24.14 -5.76
CA VAL A 42 28.22 23.17 -5.01
C VAL A 42 27.01 22.79 -5.86
N ASP A 43 26.85 21.50 -6.10
CA ASP A 43 25.81 20.98 -6.99
C ASP A 43 24.41 21.26 -6.44
N VAL A 44 24.15 20.90 -5.18
CA VAL A 44 22.90 21.24 -4.47
C VAL A 44 23.22 21.73 -3.06
N LEU A 45 22.64 22.85 -2.68
CA LEU A 45 22.75 23.45 -1.35
C LEU A 45 21.37 23.50 -0.71
N VAL A 46 21.23 22.87 0.45
CA VAL A 46 20.04 23.03 1.30
C VAL A 46 20.39 23.98 2.43
N ARG A 47 19.60 25.04 2.58
CA ARG A 47 19.69 25.99 3.68
C ARG A 47 18.43 25.94 4.51
N GLU A 48 18.63 25.86 5.82
CA GLU A 48 17.54 25.91 6.78
C GLU A 48 17.99 26.69 8.02
N LYS A 49 17.06 27.44 8.62
CA LYS A 49 17.30 28.17 9.86
C LYS A 49 16.80 27.37 11.04
N VAL A 50 17.68 27.13 12.01
CA VAL A 50 17.34 26.52 13.28
C VAL A 50 17.62 27.53 14.39
N GLY A 51 16.56 28.18 14.88
CA GLY A 51 16.69 29.34 15.77
C GLY A 51 17.43 30.49 15.08
N GLN A 52 18.54 30.93 15.67
CA GLN A 52 19.42 31.97 15.12
C GLN A 52 20.52 31.44 14.17
N TYR A 53 20.61 30.13 13.97
CA TYR A 53 21.70 29.51 13.23
C TYR A 53 21.28 29.13 11.81
N ASP A 54 22.11 29.48 10.82
CA ASP A 54 21.98 28.97 9.45
C ASP A 54 22.69 27.62 9.33
N ILE A 55 21.94 26.59 8.95
CA ILE A 55 22.45 25.25 8.68
C ILE A 55 22.58 25.08 7.16
N ASN A 56 23.81 24.87 6.69
CA ASN A 56 24.11 24.57 5.29
C ASN A 56 24.42 23.08 5.13
N ILE A 57 23.59 22.40 4.35
CA ILE A 57 23.83 21.02 3.90
C ILE A 57 24.29 21.09 2.45
N VAL A 58 25.52 20.65 2.22
CA VAL A 58 26.14 20.62 0.88
C VAL A 58 25.99 19.22 0.31
N ILE A 59 25.45 19.14 -0.89
CA ILE A 59 25.22 17.89 -1.61
C ILE A 59 26.00 17.93 -2.91
N GLU A 60 26.85 16.92 -3.11
CA GLU A 60 27.63 16.75 -4.33
C GLU A 60 27.12 15.51 -5.09
N CYS A 61 26.93 15.65 -6.40
CA CYS A 61 26.41 14.60 -7.27
C CYS A 61 27.51 14.05 -8.18
N LYS A 62 27.54 12.72 -8.33
CA LYS A 62 28.51 12.02 -9.18
C LYS A 62 27.80 11.00 -10.06
N ASP A 63 27.61 11.37 -11.33
CA ASP A 63 27.08 10.47 -12.36
C ASP A 63 28.19 9.58 -12.95
N TYR A 64 28.79 8.74 -12.11
CA TYR A 64 29.85 7.82 -12.49
C TYR A 64 29.31 6.46 -12.95
N LYS A 65 30.10 5.76 -13.77
CA LYS A 65 29.80 4.37 -14.18
C LYS A 65 30.24 3.33 -13.14
N ARG A 66 31.05 3.73 -12.16
CA ARG A 66 31.62 2.86 -11.13
C ARG A 66 31.37 3.46 -9.75
N PRO A 67 31.28 2.63 -8.69
CA PRO A 67 31.17 3.12 -7.33
C PRO A 67 32.28 4.10 -6.97
N ILE A 68 31.97 5.08 -6.13
CA ILE A 68 32.97 6.00 -5.58
C ILE A 68 33.88 5.26 -4.60
N ASP A 69 35.17 5.57 -4.67
CA ASP A 69 36.22 5.09 -3.77
C ASP A 69 36.54 6.10 -2.65
N VAL A 70 37.51 5.76 -1.80
CA VAL A 70 37.98 6.61 -0.70
C VAL A 70 38.41 8.00 -1.22
N THR A 71 39.09 8.04 -2.36
CA THR A 71 39.56 9.29 -2.99
C THR A 71 38.41 10.26 -3.26
N GLY A 72 37.28 9.77 -3.76
CA GLY A 72 36.10 10.61 -4.00
C GLY A 72 35.51 11.20 -2.72
N VAL A 73 35.44 10.41 -1.65
CA VAL A 73 34.96 10.86 -0.33
C VAL A 73 35.90 11.92 0.26
N GLU A 74 37.21 11.74 0.15
CA GLU A 74 38.19 12.70 0.69
C GLU A 74 38.22 14.02 -0.06
N LYS A 75 38.08 13.98 -1.39
CA LYS A 75 37.90 15.18 -2.21
C LYS A 75 36.68 15.97 -1.78
N PHE A 76 35.57 15.27 -1.51
CA PHE A 76 34.35 15.90 -1.03
C PHE A 76 34.49 16.46 0.39
N SER A 77 35.13 15.73 1.31
CA SER A 77 35.47 16.24 2.65
C SER A 77 36.30 17.53 2.59
N GLY A 78 37.27 17.60 1.67
CA GLY A 78 38.03 18.83 1.41
C GLY A 78 37.16 20.00 0.93
N LEU A 79 36.15 19.73 0.09
CA LEU A 79 35.16 20.74 -0.31
C LEU A 79 34.36 21.24 0.90
N LEU A 80 33.78 20.34 1.69
CA LEU A 80 32.98 20.67 2.88
C LEU A 80 33.76 21.53 3.88
N ASN A 81 35.02 21.16 4.13
CA ASN A 81 35.91 21.91 5.02
C ASN A 81 36.24 23.30 4.48
N ASP A 82 36.34 23.47 3.16
CA ASP A 82 36.63 24.75 2.53
C ASP A 82 35.39 25.65 2.50
N VAL A 83 34.19 25.14 2.26
CA VAL A 83 32.95 25.96 2.25
C VAL A 83 32.30 26.11 3.62
N GLY A 84 32.80 25.41 4.65
CA GLY A 84 32.29 25.51 6.02
C GLY A 84 30.89 24.91 6.21
N ALA A 85 30.58 23.83 5.49
CA ALA A 85 29.29 23.15 5.59
C ALA A 85 29.11 22.44 6.94
N GLN A 86 27.88 22.47 7.49
CA GLN A 86 27.53 21.77 8.73
C GLN A 86 27.26 20.29 8.47
N LYS A 87 26.79 19.95 7.26
CA LYS A 87 26.54 18.58 6.83
C LYS A 87 26.91 18.40 5.36
N GLY A 88 27.45 17.23 5.03
CA GLY A 88 27.76 16.83 3.67
C GLY A 88 27.04 15.57 3.26
N VAL A 89 26.52 15.57 2.03
CA VAL A 89 25.90 14.41 1.39
C VAL A 89 26.56 14.18 0.04
N LEU A 90 26.98 12.95 -0.23
CA LEU A 90 27.52 12.55 -1.52
C LEU A 90 26.52 11.63 -2.21
N VAL A 91 26.10 11.99 -3.42
CA VAL A 91 25.12 11.23 -4.21
C VAL A 91 25.80 10.56 -5.40
N CYS A 92 25.65 9.24 -5.52
CA CYS A 92 26.19 8.48 -6.64
C CYS A 92 25.28 7.31 -7.02
N PRO A 93 24.62 7.33 -8.20
CA PRO A 93 23.76 6.24 -8.64
C PRO A 93 24.48 4.88 -8.76
N ALA A 94 25.79 4.88 -9.04
CA ALA A 94 26.60 3.66 -9.09
C ALA A 94 27.03 3.16 -7.69
N GLY A 95 26.66 3.86 -6.61
CA GLY A 95 26.98 3.50 -5.23
C GLY A 95 28.43 3.82 -4.82
N PHE A 96 28.88 3.12 -3.78
CA PHE A 96 30.15 3.39 -3.08
C PHE A 96 30.86 2.08 -2.71
N SER A 97 32.19 2.06 -2.77
CA SER A 97 32.97 0.91 -2.28
C SER A 97 32.83 0.75 -0.76
N LYS A 98 33.07 -0.45 -0.24
CA LYS A 98 33.04 -0.71 1.21
C LYS A 98 33.97 0.24 1.98
N THR A 99 35.19 0.42 1.49
CA THR A 99 36.17 1.33 2.11
C THR A 99 35.76 2.80 2.03
N ALA A 100 35.05 3.21 0.98
CA ALA A 100 34.48 4.57 0.88
C ALA A 100 33.36 4.78 1.91
N LYS A 101 32.49 3.77 2.12
CA LYS A 101 31.44 3.81 3.16
C LYS A 101 32.04 3.94 4.56
N ASP A 102 33.07 3.15 4.86
CA ASP A 102 33.79 3.24 6.15
C ASP A 102 34.44 4.62 6.35
N ARG A 103 35.06 5.17 5.29
CA ARG A 103 35.67 6.51 5.33
C ARG A 103 34.62 7.61 5.55
N ALA A 104 33.52 7.57 4.81
CA ALA A 104 32.46 8.56 4.90
C ALA A 104 31.81 8.56 6.29
N LYS A 105 31.60 7.38 6.89
CA LYS A 105 31.12 7.24 8.27
C LYS A 105 32.02 7.98 9.28
N GLY A 106 33.34 7.78 9.19
CA GLY A 106 34.31 8.47 10.06
C GLY A 106 34.35 9.99 9.85
N LEU A 107 33.94 10.47 8.68
CA LEU A 107 33.85 11.88 8.33
C LEU A 107 32.43 12.46 8.49
N GLN A 108 31.47 11.67 8.98
CA GLN A 108 30.05 12.03 9.12
C GLN A 108 29.38 12.52 7.82
N ILE A 109 29.84 12.01 6.69
CA ILE A 109 29.29 12.28 5.36
C ILE A 109 28.24 11.21 5.05
N ASP A 110 27.03 11.64 4.68
CA ASP A 110 25.98 10.71 4.26
C ASP A 110 26.17 10.33 2.79
N LEU A 111 25.88 9.08 2.45
CA LEU A 111 26.07 8.53 1.12
C LEU A 111 24.74 8.04 0.57
N TYR A 112 24.27 8.65 -0.51
CA TYR A 112 22.96 8.34 -1.09
C TYR A 112 23.05 7.94 -2.57
N SER A 113 22.05 7.18 -3.01
CA SER A 113 21.73 6.96 -4.42
C SER A 113 20.31 7.45 -4.67
N PRO A 114 19.99 8.07 -5.83
CA PRO A 114 18.59 8.39 -6.13
C PRO A 114 17.76 7.11 -6.20
N PHE A 115 16.56 7.14 -5.63
CA PHE A 115 15.59 6.06 -5.67
C PHE A 115 14.28 6.60 -6.22
N ASP A 116 14.11 6.51 -7.54
CA ASP A 116 13.01 7.16 -8.26
C ASP A 116 12.51 6.25 -9.40
N THR A 117 11.19 6.06 -9.47
CA THR A 117 10.55 5.18 -10.46
C THR A 117 10.10 5.90 -11.73
N ASN A 118 10.22 7.23 -11.79
CA ASN A 118 9.89 8.01 -12.98
C ASN A 118 10.88 7.72 -14.12
N ALA A 119 10.43 7.98 -15.35
CA ALA A 119 11.22 7.72 -16.55
C ALA A 119 12.43 8.68 -16.65
N HIS A 120 13.63 8.17 -16.36
CA HIS A 120 14.90 8.86 -16.54
C HIS A 120 16.08 7.88 -16.50
N LYS A 121 17.31 8.36 -16.71
CA LYS A 121 18.54 7.54 -16.76
C LYS A 121 18.74 6.62 -15.55
N TRP A 122 18.42 7.06 -14.34
CA TRP A 122 18.67 6.32 -13.09
C TRP A 122 17.40 5.67 -12.51
N GLN A 123 16.41 5.38 -13.36
CA GLN A 123 15.13 4.84 -12.92
C GLN A 123 15.34 3.49 -12.22
N VAL A 124 14.61 3.28 -11.12
CA VAL A 124 14.57 2.00 -10.40
C VAL A 124 13.20 1.34 -10.56
N SER A 125 13.16 0.02 -10.42
CA SER A 125 11.92 -0.72 -10.17
C SER A 125 11.82 -1.02 -8.68
N ALA A 126 10.65 -0.79 -8.10
CA ALA A 126 10.40 -0.97 -6.69
C ALA A 126 9.16 -1.83 -6.48
N ALA A 127 9.27 -2.78 -5.55
CA ALA A 127 8.16 -3.58 -5.06
C ALA A 127 8.39 -3.90 -3.58
N MET A 128 7.33 -4.29 -2.88
CA MET A 128 7.42 -4.71 -1.47
C MET A 128 6.67 -6.03 -1.25
N PRO A 129 7.16 -6.88 -0.33
CA PRO A 129 6.47 -8.12 0.01
C PRO A 129 5.12 -7.79 0.67
N ALA A 130 4.07 -8.43 0.18
CA ALA A 130 2.71 -8.22 0.66
C ALA A 130 1.93 -9.53 0.68
N VAL A 131 0.93 -9.59 1.55
CA VAL A 131 -0.04 -10.68 1.62
C VAL A 131 -1.45 -10.12 1.39
N CYS A 132 -2.25 -10.82 0.59
CA CYS A 132 -3.67 -10.56 0.40
C CYS A 132 -4.48 -11.74 0.93
N ASN A 133 -5.45 -11.48 1.81
CA ASN A 133 -6.45 -12.45 2.27
C ASN A 133 -7.79 -12.14 1.61
N PHE A 134 -8.22 -12.99 0.68
CA PHE A 134 -9.56 -12.89 0.09
C PHE A 134 -10.52 -13.81 0.83
N LYS A 135 -11.61 -13.22 1.34
CA LYS A 135 -12.71 -13.95 1.94
C LYS A 135 -13.86 -14.07 0.96
N SER A 136 -14.37 -15.29 0.78
CA SER A 136 -15.62 -15.57 0.10
C SER A 136 -16.58 -16.30 1.04
N VAL A 137 -17.85 -16.31 0.71
CA VAL A 137 -18.88 -16.99 1.50
C VAL A 137 -19.72 -17.90 0.61
N ALA A 138 -20.04 -19.08 1.11
CA ALA A 138 -21.20 -19.86 0.66
C ALA A 138 -22.30 -19.73 1.71
N ILE A 139 -23.55 -19.62 1.25
CA ILE A 139 -24.70 -19.32 2.12
C ILE A 139 -25.73 -20.45 1.99
N SER A 140 -26.15 -20.98 3.13
CA SER A 140 -27.33 -21.83 3.24
C SER A 140 -28.46 -21.05 3.90
N PHE A 141 -29.70 -21.29 3.48
CA PHE A 141 -30.88 -20.61 4.00
C PHE A 141 -31.78 -21.58 4.77
N SER A 142 -32.40 -21.08 5.83
CA SER A 142 -33.33 -21.82 6.68
C SER A 142 -34.56 -20.97 6.96
N VAL A 143 -35.72 -21.60 6.89
CA VAL A 143 -37.02 -21.02 7.26
C VAL A 143 -37.67 -21.90 8.32
N ARG A 144 -38.22 -21.27 9.35
CA ARG A 144 -39.09 -21.94 10.33
C ARG A 144 -40.38 -21.15 10.49
N MET A 145 -41.49 -21.87 10.54
CA MET A 145 -42.81 -21.34 10.83
C MET A 145 -43.39 -22.11 12.01
N SER A 146 -43.89 -21.39 13.02
CA SER A 146 -44.58 -21.99 14.18
C SER A 146 -46.09 -21.74 14.17
N ALA A 147 -46.59 -20.94 13.22
CA ALA A 147 -48.01 -20.73 13.03
C ALA A 147 -48.72 -22.02 12.58
N PRO A 148 -49.93 -22.34 13.08
CA PRO A 148 -50.69 -23.53 12.70
C PRO A 148 -51.40 -23.35 11.35
N LEU A 149 -50.64 -22.97 10.32
CA LEU A 149 -51.10 -22.69 8.96
C LEU A 149 -50.38 -23.61 7.97
N PRO A 150 -50.99 -23.92 6.81
CA PRO A 150 -50.29 -24.67 5.77
C PRO A 150 -49.10 -23.86 5.25
N PHE A 151 -48.01 -24.55 4.91
CA PHE A 151 -46.82 -23.97 4.28
C PHE A 151 -46.52 -24.68 2.98
N ARG A 152 -46.31 -23.91 1.92
CA ARG A 152 -45.84 -24.39 0.63
C ARG A 152 -44.63 -23.56 0.24
N MET A 153 -43.48 -24.22 0.12
CA MET A 153 -42.27 -23.57 -0.38
C MET A 153 -42.50 -23.13 -1.83
N LEU A 154 -42.46 -21.82 -2.06
CA LEU A 154 -42.51 -21.24 -3.40
C LEU A 154 -41.20 -21.54 -4.15
N PRO A 155 -41.23 -21.69 -5.49
CA PRO A 155 -40.02 -21.60 -6.29
C PRO A 155 -39.26 -20.31 -5.94
N ASN A 156 -37.94 -20.38 -5.86
CA ASN A 156 -37.09 -19.22 -5.55
C ASN A 156 -37.47 -18.51 -4.24
N PHE A 157 -38.01 -19.25 -3.24
CA PHE A 157 -38.50 -18.68 -1.98
C PHE A 157 -37.56 -17.64 -1.37
N PHE A 158 -36.26 -17.94 -1.25
CA PHE A 158 -35.33 -17.01 -0.61
C PHE A 158 -34.91 -15.83 -1.49
N SER A 159 -35.02 -15.95 -2.81
CA SER A 159 -34.60 -14.92 -3.76
C SER A 159 -35.74 -14.06 -4.31
N GLU A 160 -36.98 -14.53 -4.29
CA GLU A 160 -38.15 -13.85 -4.86
C GLU A 160 -39.26 -13.55 -3.84
N ASN A 161 -39.34 -14.28 -2.73
CA ASN A 161 -40.36 -14.00 -1.71
C ASN A 161 -39.99 -12.74 -0.93
N ILE A 162 -40.83 -11.71 -1.03
CA ILE A 162 -40.64 -10.44 -0.35
C ILE A 162 -40.98 -10.63 1.13
N VAL A 163 -40.05 -10.21 1.98
CA VAL A 163 -40.17 -10.21 3.43
C VAL A 163 -40.60 -8.83 3.89
N TYR A 164 -41.51 -8.81 4.86
CA TYR A 164 -42.04 -7.59 5.47
C TYR A 164 -41.78 -7.60 6.97
N ASP A 165 -41.71 -6.42 7.58
CA ASP A 165 -41.89 -6.33 9.03
C ASP A 165 -43.37 -6.51 9.42
N MET A 166 -43.65 -6.49 10.72
CA MET A 166 -45.01 -6.68 11.25
C MET A 166 -45.99 -5.54 10.86
N GLU A 167 -45.47 -4.36 10.48
CA GLU A 167 -46.25 -3.22 9.99
C GLU A 167 -46.49 -3.28 8.46
N ARG A 168 -46.06 -4.35 7.80
CA ARG A 168 -46.12 -4.57 6.34
C ARG A 168 -45.23 -3.62 5.53
N LYS A 169 -44.17 -3.08 6.13
CA LYS A 169 -43.11 -2.41 5.38
C LYS A 169 -42.21 -3.47 4.75
N GLU A 170 -41.96 -3.31 3.46
CA GLU A 170 -41.07 -4.19 2.70
C GLU A 170 -39.62 -4.08 3.20
N LEU A 171 -38.97 -5.24 3.38
CA LEU A 171 -37.58 -5.39 3.81
C LEU A 171 -36.67 -5.98 2.72
N GLY A 172 -37.23 -6.42 1.59
CA GLY A 172 -36.54 -7.12 0.51
C GLY A 172 -36.65 -8.65 0.62
N THR A 173 -35.79 -9.39 -0.09
CA THR A 173 -35.78 -10.85 -0.05
C THR A 173 -34.69 -11.36 0.87
N CYS A 174 -34.72 -12.65 1.24
CA CYS A 174 -33.69 -13.23 2.09
C CYS A 174 -32.30 -13.16 1.44
N TYR A 175 -32.23 -13.46 0.13
CA TYR A 175 -31.02 -13.45 -0.65
C TYR A 175 -30.43 -12.04 -0.76
N SER A 176 -31.23 -11.05 -1.20
CA SER A 176 -30.73 -9.69 -1.37
C SER A 176 -30.25 -9.13 -0.03
N LYS A 177 -30.96 -9.44 1.07
CA LYS A 177 -30.58 -8.93 2.38
C LYS A 177 -29.29 -9.53 2.90
N ILE A 178 -29.09 -10.85 2.80
CA ILE A 178 -27.85 -11.46 3.31
C ILE A 178 -26.64 -11.08 2.44
N VAL A 179 -26.82 -10.94 1.12
CA VAL A 179 -25.78 -10.48 0.19
C VAL A 179 -25.38 -9.04 0.48
N GLU A 180 -26.35 -8.14 0.71
CA GLU A 180 -26.09 -6.75 1.10
C GLU A 180 -25.20 -6.70 2.36
N ARG A 181 -25.56 -7.48 3.39
CA ARG A 181 -24.79 -7.54 4.65
C ARG A 181 -23.38 -8.09 4.45
N TRP A 182 -23.21 -9.11 3.61
CA TRP A 182 -21.89 -9.64 3.25
C TRP A 182 -21.04 -8.62 2.50
N ASN A 183 -21.59 -7.99 1.46
CA ASN A 183 -20.90 -6.99 0.65
C ASN A 183 -20.53 -5.74 1.45
N ASN A 184 -21.33 -5.39 2.46
CA ASN A 184 -21.02 -4.32 3.41
C ASN A 184 -19.96 -4.71 4.46
N GLY A 185 -19.48 -5.96 4.43
CA GLY A 185 -18.40 -6.44 5.29
C GLY A 185 -18.81 -6.77 6.73
N GLU A 186 -20.11 -6.91 7.02
CA GLU A 186 -20.61 -7.21 8.38
C GLU A 186 -20.02 -8.49 8.98
N PHE A 187 -19.64 -9.44 8.12
CA PHE A 187 -19.13 -10.76 8.50
C PHE A 187 -17.61 -10.93 8.25
N SER A 188 -16.91 -9.83 7.95
CA SER A 188 -15.49 -9.84 7.57
C SER A 188 -14.55 -10.37 8.65
N ASN A 189 -14.94 -10.27 9.91
CA ASN A 189 -14.18 -10.76 11.06
C ASN A 189 -14.38 -12.25 11.33
N LEU A 190 -15.32 -12.92 10.67
CA LEU A 190 -15.52 -14.36 10.82
C LEU A 190 -14.37 -15.13 10.17
N SER A 191 -13.94 -16.21 10.83
CA SER A 191 -12.90 -17.11 10.32
C SER A 191 -13.49 -18.32 9.60
N ALA A 192 -12.76 -18.88 8.64
CA ALA A 192 -13.17 -20.06 7.86
C ALA A 192 -13.57 -21.31 8.68
N SER A 193 -13.13 -21.43 9.93
CA SER A 193 -13.41 -22.59 10.79
C SER A 193 -14.75 -22.52 11.56
N MET A 194 -15.51 -21.44 11.42
CA MET A 194 -16.74 -21.22 12.19
C MET A 194 -17.97 -21.24 11.28
N GLU A 195 -18.75 -22.32 11.36
CA GLU A 195 -20.14 -22.30 10.88
C GLU A 195 -20.90 -21.28 11.73
N THR A 196 -21.37 -20.21 11.09
CA THR A 196 -22.04 -19.12 11.80
C THR A 196 -23.48 -19.01 11.30
N ARG A 197 -24.42 -19.31 12.18
CA ARG A 197 -25.84 -19.07 11.94
C ARG A 197 -26.17 -17.62 12.29
N VAL A 198 -26.84 -16.92 11.39
CA VAL A 198 -27.23 -15.52 11.54
C VAL A 198 -28.70 -15.33 11.21
N ASP A 199 -29.38 -14.46 11.94
CA ASP A 199 -30.71 -14.00 11.59
C ASP A 199 -30.61 -13.01 10.42
N ILE A 200 -31.29 -13.30 9.31
CA ILE A 200 -31.10 -12.56 8.05
C ILE A 200 -31.49 -11.09 8.21
N PHE A 201 -32.56 -10.83 8.95
CA PHE A 201 -33.12 -9.50 9.21
C PHE A 201 -32.75 -8.93 10.59
N GLY A 202 -31.73 -9.50 11.25
CA GLY A 202 -31.34 -9.15 12.62
C GLY A 202 -32.44 -9.48 13.63
N ASP A 203 -32.59 -8.66 14.67
CA ASP A 203 -33.56 -8.88 15.76
C ASP A 203 -35.03 -8.57 15.38
N LYS A 204 -35.33 -8.35 14.10
CA LYS A 204 -36.68 -7.99 13.65
C LYS A 204 -37.59 -9.21 13.55
N GLU A 205 -38.80 -9.09 14.07
CA GLU A 205 -39.89 -9.99 13.70
C GLU A 205 -40.31 -9.71 12.25
N VAL A 206 -40.45 -10.77 11.47
CA VAL A 206 -40.73 -10.68 10.04
C VAL A 206 -41.83 -11.64 9.60
N GLN A 207 -42.47 -11.28 8.49
CA GLN A 207 -43.50 -12.09 7.84
C GLN A 207 -43.27 -12.15 6.32
N ALA A 208 -43.60 -13.28 5.71
CA ALA A 208 -43.58 -13.44 4.25
C ALA A 208 -44.71 -14.38 3.80
N ASP A 209 -44.93 -14.49 2.49
CA ASP A 209 -45.96 -15.38 1.95
C ASP A 209 -45.62 -16.85 2.27
N ASN A 210 -46.56 -17.57 2.89
CA ASN A 210 -46.46 -18.99 3.17
C ASN A 210 -46.71 -19.90 1.95
N GLY A 211 -46.87 -19.30 0.76
CA GLY A 211 -47.16 -19.98 -0.49
C GLY A 211 -48.65 -20.09 -0.81
N TYR A 212 -49.52 -19.46 -0.02
CA TYR A 212 -50.96 -19.40 -0.23
C TYR A 212 -51.48 -17.96 -0.32
N ASN A 213 -50.62 -16.99 -0.66
CA ASN A 213 -50.89 -15.55 -0.65
C ASN A 213 -51.28 -15.04 0.75
N MET A 214 -50.68 -15.63 1.79
CA MET A 214 -50.93 -15.25 3.18
C MET A 214 -49.61 -14.96 3.89
N LEU A 215 -49.46 -13.72 4.36
CA LEU A 215 -48.33 -13.32 5.18
C LEU A 215 -48.40 -14.01 6.55
N CYS A 216 -47.36 -14.77 6.88
CA CYS A 216 -47.23 -15.46 8.15
C CYS A 216 -45.90 -15.06 8.81
N PRO A 217 -45.85 -14.97 10.15
CA PRO A 217 -44.59 -14.80 10.87
C PRO A 217 -43.63 -15.96 10.59
N LEU A 218 -42.38 -15.65 10.27
CA LEU A 218 -41.33 -16.62 9.94
C LEU A 218 -40.03 -16.29 10.66
N GLU A 219 -39.30 -17.32 11.08
CA GLU A 219 -37.88 -17.21 11.43
C GLU A 219 -37.06 -17.50 10.17
N LEU A 220 -36.27 -16.52 9.74
CA LEU A 220 -35.47 -16.57 8.51
C LEU A 220 -33.99 -16.41 8.86
N THR A 221 -33.25 -17.52 8.79
CA THR A 221 -31.83 -17.57 9.19
C THR A 221 -30.95 -18.05 8.05
N ALA A 222 -29.69 -17.64 8.04
CA ALA A 222 -28.68 -18.13 7.11
C ALA A 222 -27.50 -18.76 7.86
N GLU A 223 -26.91 -19.81 7.30
CA GLU A 223 -25.63 -20.36 7.72
C GLU A 223 -24.56 -19.91 6.74
N LEU A 224 -23.49 -19.32 7.27
CA LEU A 224 -22.39 -18.77 6.50
C LEU A 224 -21.18 -19.71 6.57
N TYR A 225 -20.68 -20.13 5.41
CA TYR A 225 -19.46 -20.91 5.27
C TYR A 225 -18.38 -20.03 4.64
N ILE A 226 -17.50 -19.48 5.48
CA ILE A 226 -16.42 -18.59 5.04
C ILE A 226 -15.27 -19.41 4.46
N ARG A 227 -14.76 -18.98 3.31
CA ARG A 227 -13.53 -19.51 2.72
C ARG A 227 -12.51 -18.39 2.65
N GLU A 228 -11.29 -18.67 3.10
CA GLU A 228 -10.17 -17.75 3.06
C GLU A 228 -9.13 -18.25 2.08
N GLN A 229 -8.62 -17.35 1.24
CA GLN A 229 -7.52 -17.61 0.32
C GLN A 229 -6.44 -16.57 0.53
N LEU A 230 -5.26 -17.03 0.96
CA LEU A 230 -4.12 -16.19 1.26
C LEU A 230 -3.14 -16.24 0.09
N TYR A 231 -2.74 -15.09 -0.41
CA TYR A 231 -1.76 -14.96 -1.48
C TYR A 231 -0.58 -14.11 -1.02
N SER A 232 0.64 -14.58 -1.27
CA SER A 232 1.88 -13.84 -1.02
C SER A 232 2.54 -13.45 -2.34
N GLY A 233 2.98 -12.19 -2.43
CA GLY A 233 3.60 -11.67 -3.64
C GLY A 233 4.39 -10.39 -3.41
N GLN A 234 4.78 -9.75 -4.51
CA GLN A 234 5.51 -8.49 -4.53
C GLN A 234 4.60 -7.39 -5.08
N MET A 235 4.18 -6.48 -4.20
CA MET A 235 3.34 -5.34 -4.56
C MET A 235 4.16 -4.30 -5.31
N PRO A 236 3.84 -3.97 -6.58
CA PRO A 236 4.57 -2.96 -7.31
C PRO A 236 4.35 -1.56 -6.72
N ILE A 237 5.43 -0.76 -6.71
CA ILE A 237 5.41 0.65 -6.31
C ILE A 237 5.69 1.48 -7.56
N PRO A 238 4.68 1.77 -8.40
CA PRO A 238 4.88 2.49 -9.65
C PRO A 238 5.36 3.93 -9.46
N LYS A 239 5.06 4.55 -8.30
CA LYS A 239 5.45 5.93 -8.02
C LYS A 239 6.09 6.06 -6.65
N ILE A 240 7.39 6.31 -6.64
CA ILE A 240 8.17 6.67 -5.46
C ILE A 240 9.35 7.54 -5.90
N SER A 241 9.71 8.51 -5.06
CA SER A 241 10.86 9.38 -5.27
C SER A 241 11.52 9.64 -3.92
N GLY A 242 12.84 9.53 -3.86
CA GLY A 242 13.57 9.51 -2.60
C GLY A 242 15.05 9.20 -2.76
N PHE A 243 15.69 8.94 -1.64
CA PHE A 243 17.08 8.50 -1.59
C PHE A 243 17.18 7.11 -0.99
N LYS A 244 17.99 6.24 -1.60
CA LYS A 244 18.49 5.06 -0.92
C LYS A 244 19.70 5.46 -0.10
N ASP A 245 19.63 5.24 1.21
CA ASP A 245 20.77 5.35 2.10
C ASP A 245 21.74 4.18 1.86
N GLU A 246 22.94 4.48 1.37
CA GLU A 246 23.94 3.48 1.04
C GLU A 246 24.59 2.87 2.28
N MET A 247 24.43 3.47 3.46
CA MET A 247 24.91 2.91 4.72
C MET A 247 23.94 1.87 5.29
N THR A 248 22.64 2.16 5.26
CA THR A 248 21.61 1.29 5.88
C THR A 248 20.85 0.42 4.89
N GLY A 249 20.90 0.75 3.59
CA GLY A 249 20.09 0.14 2.54
C GLY A 249 18.63 0.59 2.52
N LYS A 250 18.21 1.45 3.46
CA LYS A 250 16.83 1.94 3.57
C LYS A 250 16.54 3.00 2.51
N VAL A 251 15.27 3.13 2.13
CA VAL A 251 14.80 4.20 1.25
C VAL A 251 14.15 5.28 2.10
N ILE A 252 14.58 6.53 1.90
CA ILE A 252 14.07 7.75 2.51
C ILE A 252 13.15 8.41 1.49
N THR A 253 11.86 8.47 1.81
CA THR A 253 10.83 9.11 0.99
C THR A 253 9.72 9.66 1.90
N ASN A 254 8.93 10.62 1.40
CA ASN A 254 7.77 11.16 2.12
C ASN A 254 6.44 10.48 1.70
N ALA A 255 6.39 9.87 0.52
CA ALA A 255 5.20 9.25 -0.02
C ALA A 255 5.54 8.28 -1.15
N PHE A 256 4.69 7.29 -1.34
CA PHE A 256 4.71 6.41 -2.51
C PHE A 256 3.27 6.04 -2.89
N ALA A 257 3.07 5.56 -4.12
CA ALA A 257 1.83 4.96 -4.56
C ALA A 257 2.08 3.50 -4.95
N VAL A 258 1.19 2.62 -4.52
CA VAL A 258 1.15 1.21 -4.94
C VAL A 258 0.33 1.06 -6.22
N GLY A 259 0.58 -0.03 -6.95
CA GLY A 259 -0.20 -0.39 -8.14
C GLY A 259 -1.66 -0.72 -7.81
N LEU A 260 -2.46 -0.92 -8.86
CA LEU A 260 -3.82 -1.43 -8.71
C LEU A 260 -3.81 -2.82 -8.08
N LEU A 261 -4.78 -3.05 -7.21
CA LEU A 261 -5.06 -4.36 -6.63
C LEU A 261 -6.19 -4.98 -7.43
N ASP A 262 -5.84 -5.84 -8.39
CA ASP A 262 -6.82 -6.67 -9.07
C ASP A 262 -6.83 -8.07 -8.44
N PRO A 263 -7.94 -8.49 -7.80
CA PRO A 263 -8.06 -9.83 -7.23
C PRO A 263 -7.78 -10.96 -8.24
N ASN A 264 -8.14 -10.77 -9.52
CA ASN A 264 -7.90 -11.77 -10.55
C ASN A 264 -6.40 -11.89 -10.82
N GLU A 265 -5.70 -10.76 -11.03
CA GLU A 265 -4.24 -10.76 -11.23
C GLU A 265 -3.51 -11.37 -10.02
N ILE A 266 -3.96 -11.06 -8.79
CA ILE A 266 -3.37 -11.65 -7.58
C ILE A 266 -3.58 -13.16 -7.59
N SER A 267 -4.80 -13.63 -7.83
CA SER A 267 -5.09 -15.07 -7.82
C SER A 267 -4.34 -15.87 -8.89
N GLU A 268 -4.01 -15.22 -10.03
CA GLU A 268 -3.29 -15.84 -11.14
C GLU A 268 -1.76 -15.77 -11.00
N GLN A 269 -1.23 -14.67 -10.46
CA GLN A 269 0.20 -14.37 -10.48
C GLN A 269 0.90 -14.55 -9.13
N TRP A 270 0.16 -14.48 -8.02
CA TRP A 270 0.74 -14.58 -6.69
C TRP A 270 0.72 -16.02 -6.18
N THR A 271 1.55 -16.29 -5.19
CA THR A 271 1.65 -17.64 -4.62
C THR A 271 0.61 -17.81 -3.52
N GLU A 272 -0.31 -18.76 -3.68
CA GLU A 272 -1.22 -19.16 -2.61
C GLU A 272 -0.45 -19.80 -1.45
N ILE A 273 -0.76 -19.40 -0.22
CA ILE A 273 -0.11 -19.87 1.01
C ILE A 273 -1.16 -20.33 2.02
N LYS A 274 -0.78 -21.21 2.95
CA LYS A 274 -1.70 -21.70 4.00
C LYS A 274 -1.76 -20.78 5.21
N ASN A 275 -0.63 -20.18 5.57
CA ASN A 275 -0.52 -19.26 6.70
C ASN A 275 0.70 -18.35 6.51
N ILE A 276 0.65 -17.17 7.14
CA ILE A 276 1.71 -16.14 7.05
C ILE A 276 3.01 -16.60 7.74
N GLY A 277 2.91 -17.50 8.73
CA GLY A 277 4.06 -18.00 9.50
C GLY A 277 5.08 -18.81 8.69
N GLU A 278 4.70 -19.30 7.51
CA GLU A 278 5.60 -20.02 6.60
C GLU A 278 6.48 -19.09 5.74
N LEU A 279 6.25 -17.78 5.78
CA LEU A 279 6.99 -16.83 4.96
C LEU A 279 8.40 -16.58 5.49
N LYS A 280 9.39 -16.70 4.61
CA LYS A 280 10.80 -16.37 4.91
C LYS A 280 11.04 -14.86 5.09
N VAL A 281 10.17 -14.04 4.50
CA VAL A 281 10.24 -12.58 4.54
C VAL A 281 8.91 -12.10 5.08
N GLU A 282 8.95 -11.33 6.16
CA GLU A 282 7.75 -10.73 6.73
C GLU A 282 7.13 -9.75 5.71
N PRO A 283 5.81 -9.85 5.47
CA PRO A 283 5.14 -8.92 4.58
C PRO A 283 5.12 -7.51 5.19
N VAL A 284 5.42 -6.52 4.37
CA VAL A 284 5.33 -5.10 4.75
C VAL A 284 3.86 -4.66 4.79
N ILE A 285 3.02 -5.26 3.95
CA ILE A 285 1.59 -4.96 3.87
C ILE A 285 0.77 -6.25 3.95
N GLN A 286 -0.30 -6.22 4.75
CA GLN A 286 -1.34 -7.24 4.74
C GLN A 286 -2.66 -6.58 4.33
N LEU A 287 -3.31 -7.12 3.32
CA LEU A 287 -4.58 -6.64 2.78
C LEU A 287 -5.65 -7.70 2.98
N GLN A 288 -6.87 -7.27 3.28
CA GLN A 288 -8.03 -8.14 3.32
C GLN A 288 -9.06 -7.67 2.30
N GLY A 289 -9.49 -8.57 1.43
CA GLY A 289 -10.55 -8.35 0.45
C GLY A 289 -11.75 -9.25 0.71
N ILE A 290 -12.93 -8.76 0.33
CA ILE A 290 -14.19 -9.52 0.39
C ILE A 290 -14.67 -9.74 -1.04
N VAL A 291 -14.87 -10.99 -1.42
CA VAL A 291 -15.44 -11.36 -2.72
C VAL A 291 -16.95 -11.11 -2.64
N CYS A 292 -17.38 -10.01 -3.24
CA CYS A 292 -18.77 -9.59 -3.21
C CYS A 292 -19.64 -10.51 -4.10
N TRP A 293 -20.88 -10.71 -3.67
CA TRP A 293 -21.91 -11.34 -4.48
C TRP A 293 -22.70 -10.25 -5.22
N ASP A 294 -23.14 -10.53 -6.44
CA ASP A 294 -24.06 -9.64 -7.13
C ASP A 294 -25.49 -9.89 -6.59
N ALA A 295 -26.09 -8.87 -6.00
CA ALA A 295 -27.45 -8.95 -5.45
C ALA A 295 -28.51 -9.09 -6.56
N ASP A 296 -28.19 -8.65 -7.78
CA ASP A 296 -29.08 -8.74 -8.96
C ASP A 296 -28.80 -10.00 -9.80
N ALA A 297 -27.76 -10.78 -9.47
CA ALA A 297 -27.50 -12.05 -10.14
C ALA A 297 -28.63 -13.04 -9.83
N ARG A 298 -29.36 -13.44 -10.88
CA ARG A 298 -30.34 -14.52 -10.79
C ARG A 298 -29.60 -15.83 -10.58
N ILE A 299 -29.77 -16.44 -9.40
CA ILE A 299 -29.31 -17.81 -9.14
C ILE A 299 -30.13 -18.73 -10.06
N MET A 300 -29.51 -19.20 -11.13
CA MET A 300 -30.02 -20.30 -11.94
C MET A 300 -29.65 -21.59 -11.21
N LEU A 301 -30.55 -22.11 -10.37
CA LEU A 301 -30.41 -23.47 -9.88
C LEU A 301 -30.70 -24.42 -11.04
N PRO A 302 -29.76 -25.30 -11.44
CA PRO A 302 -30.10 -26.40 -12.33
C PRO A 302 -31.02 -27.34 -11.54
N PHE A 303 -32.30 -27.35 -11.89
CA PHE A 303 -33.24 -28.39 -11.46
C PHE A 303 -32.95 -29.69 -12.22
#